data_AF-A0A7W6XJD4-F1
#
_entry.id   AF-A0A7W6XJD4-F1
#
_cell.length_a   1.000
_cell.length_b   1.000
_cell.length_c   1.000
_cell.angle_alpha   90.00
_cell.angle_beta   90.00
_cell.angle_gamma   90.00
#
_symmetry.space_group_name_H-M   'P 1'
#
loop_
_entity.id
_entity.type
_entity.pdbx_description
1 polymer ?
#
loop_
_entity_poly.entity_id
_entity_poly.type
_entity_poly.pdbx_seq_one_letter_code
_entity_poly.pdbx_strand_id
1 'polypeptide(L)'
;MISIAPVTGEPLPFMPALSVTDSEAVSLPLVPSRNAWRLVGAPSNLRYTERPEKQQLTAVQAGLGRMEATSAALIPIRKSQAWWELTQEERRQIFEDKSHHIASSLRFLPAIARQLYHCRDLGEPFDFLTWFEFAPAHASLFEELVAMLRETEEWSYVEREVDVRVVKEVLSA
;
A
#
# COMPACT_ATOMS: atom_id res chain seq x y z
N MET A 1 11.40 -4.32 -11.99
CA MET A 1 10.06 -3.70 -11.97
C MET A 1 9.29 -4.21 -13.18
N ILE A 2 8.03 -4.62 -13.02
CA ILE A 2 7.19 -5.09 -14.14
C ILE A 2 6.51 -3.90 -14.82
N SER A 3 5.84 -3.06 -14.01
CA SER A 3 5.11 -1.91 -14.52
C SER A 3 5.01 -0.81 -13.47
N ILE A 4 4.78 0.41 -13.97
CA ILE A 4 4.36 1.57 -13.19
C ILE A 4 3.25 2.26 -13.95
N ALA A 5 2.10 2.44 -13.31
CA ALA A 5 0.93 3.05 -13.94
C ALA A 5 0.40 4.17 -13.05
N PRO A 6 0.25 5.41 -13.57
CA PRO A 6 -0.55 6.40 -12.87
C PRO A 6 -2.02 5.97 -12.88
N VAL A 7 -2.64 5.98 -11.71
CA VAL A 7 -4.08 5.71 -11.56
C VAL A 7 -4.83 7.03 -11.49
N THR A 8 -4.39 7.93 -10.61
CA THR A 8 -4.88 9.31 -10.53
C THR A 8 -3.76 10.25 -10.04
N GLY A 9 -3.83 11.52 -10.42
CA GLY A 9 -2.83 12.53 -10.08
C GLY A 9 -1.49 12.36 -10.80
N GLU A 10 -0.43 12.98 -10.25
CA GLU A 10 0.89 13.01 -10.87
C GLU A 10 1.59 11.64 -10.87
N PRO A 11 2.14 11.18 -12.01
CA PRO A 11 2.85 9.91 -12.10
C PRO A 11 4.18 9.92 -11.34
N LEU A 12 4.73 8.73 -11.11
CA LEU A 12 6.15 8.54 -10.78
C LEU A 12 6.92 8.18 -12.06
N PRO A 13 8.15 8.70 -12.26
CA PRO A 13 9.00 8.27 -13.37
C PRO A 13 9.29 6.77 -13.34
N PHE A 14 9.34 6.14 -14.51
CA PHE A 14 9.71 4.72 -14.61
C PHE A 14 11.14 4.45 -14.13
N MET A 15 11.30 3.35 -13.40
CA MET A 15 12.57 2.83 -12.93
C MET A 15 12.67 1.33 -13.21
N PRO A 16 13.84 0.82 -13.64
CA PRO A 16 13.98 -0.61 -13.94
C PRO A 16 13.89 -1.49 -12.68
N ALA A 17 14.23 -0.94 -11.51
CA ALA A 17 14.29 -1.66 -10.24
C ALA A 17 13.74 -0.82 -9.08
N LEU A 18 13.27 -1.52 -8.04
CA LEU A 18 12.86 -0.94 -6.77
C LEU A 18 13.73 -1.61 -5.69
N SER A 19 14.36 -0.80 -4.85
CA SER A 19 15.05 -1.26 -3.65
C SER A 19 14.19 -0.90 -2.44
N VAL A 20 13.93 -1.89 -1.58
CA VAL A 20 13.20 -1.71 -0.32
C VAL A 20 14.19 -1.97 0.81
N THR A 21 14.36 -0.99 1.69
CA THR A 21 15.34 -1.04 2.78
C THR A 21 14.69 -0.61 4.08
N ASP A 22 14.87 -1.40 5.13
CA ASP A 22 14.56 -0.98 6.49
C ASP A 22 15.75 -0.23 7.07
N SER A 23 15.56 1.03 7.47
CA SER A 23 16.62 1.86 8.05
C SER A 23 16.05 2.85 9.06
N GLU A 24 16.70 2.97 10.22
CA GLU A 24 16.42 4.02 11.21
C GLU A 24 16.90 5.40 10.75
N ALA A 25 17.80 5.43 9.76
CA ALA A 25 18.39 6.63 9.23
C ALA A 25 17.91 6.82 7.77
N VAL A 26 17.16 7.88 7.49
CA VAL A 26 16.82 8.32 6.12
C VAL A 26 18.08 8.91 5.49
N SER A 27 19.13 8.11 5.36
CA SER A 27 20.49 8.62 5.27
C SER A 27 21.22 8.00 4.11
N LEU A 28 20.84 8.39 2.90
CA LEU A 28 21.76 8.72 1.81
C LEU A 28 21.07 9.76 0.91
N PRO A 29 21.75 10.81 0.41
CA PRO A 29 21.18 11.58 -0.69
C PRO A 29 20.89 10.62 -1.85
N LEU A 30 19.73 10.75 -2.49
CA LEU A 30 19.50 10.14 -3.80
C LEU A 30 20.70 10.53 -4.66
N VAL A 31 21.41 9.54 -5.22
CA VAL A 31 22.37 9.85 -6.29
C VAL A 31 21.56 10.66 -7.31
N PRO A 32 21.95 11.90 -7.63
CA PRO A 32 21.11 12.83 -8.36
C PRO A 32 20.93 12.31 -9.78
N SER A 33 19.88 11.52 -9.99
CA SER A 33 19.38 11.19 -11.30
C SER A 33 18.05 11.91 -11.44
N ARG A 34 17.81 12.51 -12.61
CA ARG A 34 16.61 13.32 -12.86
C ARG A 34 15.30 12.57 -12.67
N ASN A 35 15.36 11.23 -12.71
CA ASN A 35 14.18 10.38 -12.67
C ASN A 35 14.06 9.61 -11.35
N ALA A 36 15.11 9.55 -10.52
CA ALA A 36 15.07 8.77 -9.28
C ALA A 36 14.15 9.43 -8.26
N TRP A 37 13.34 8.59 -7.65
CA TRP A 37 12.46 8.95 -6.56
C TRP A 37 12.76 8.07 -5.37
N ARG A 38 12.47 8.61 -4.18
CA ARG A 38 12.50 7.89 -2.92
C ARG A 38 11.20 8.21 -2.20
N LEU A 39 10.59 7.18 -1.64
CA LEU A 39 9.42 7.30 -0.77
C LEU A 39 9.80 6.76 0.58
N VAL A 40 9.49 7.50 1.64
CA VAL A 40 9.78 7.11 3.02
C VAL A 40 8.47 7.00 3.77
N GLY A 41 8.30 5.95 4.56
CA GLY A 41 7.13 5.80 5.42
C GLY A 41 7.46 4.98 6.66
N ALA A 42 6.69 5.17 7.72
CA ALA A 42 6.86 4.46 8.98
C ALA A 42 5.63 3.61 9.31
N PRO A 43 5.81 2.36 9.81
CA PRO A 43 4.69 1.65 10.41
C PRO A 43 4.18 2.46 11.61
N SER A 44 2.86 2.56 11.76
CA SER A 44 2.23 3.34 12.83
C SER A 44 1.25 2.48 13.63
N ASN A 45 0.70 3.05 14.71
CA ASN A 45 -0.38 2.42 15.46
C ASN A 45 -1.65 2.34 14.62
N LEU A 46 -2.50 1.35 14.92
CA LEU A 46 -3.80 1.19 14.28
C LEU A 46 -4.66 2.45 14.51
N ARG A 47 -5.16 3.04 13.42
CA ARG A 47 -5.97 4.27 13.46
C ARG A 47 -7.47 4.00 13.45
N TYR A 48 -7.92 2.97 12.74
CA TYR A 48 -9.35 2.68 12.56
C TYR A 48 -9.77 1.31 13.12
N THR A 49 -8.84 0.35 13.17
CA THR A 49 -9.13 -1.04 13.51
C THR A 49 -9.53 -1.19 14.98
N GLU A 50 -10.68 -1.80 15.20
CA GLU A 50 -11.17 -2.15 16.52
C GLU A 50 -10.62 -3.51 16.99
N ARG A 51 -10.83 -3.83 18.27
CA ARG A 51 -10.34 -5.07 18.88
C ARG A 51 -10.81 -6.35 18.16
N PRO A 52 -12.11 -6.56 17.85
CA PRO A 52 -12.55 -7.80 17.19
C PRO A 52 -11.95 -7.95 15.79
N GLU A 53 -11.90 -6.85 15.03
CA GLU A 53 -11.30 -6.81 13.69
C GLU A 53 -9.80 -7.16 13.75
N LYS A 54 -9.07 -6.59 14.72
CA LYS A 54 -7.65 -6.91 14.93
C LYS A 54 -7.44 -8.40 15.21
N GLN A 55 -8.29 -9.01 16.04
CA GLN A 55 -8.20 -10.42 16.36
C GLN A 55 -8.43 -11.29 15.12
N GLN A 56 -9.44 -10.97 14.32
CA GLN A 56 -9.72 -11.66 13.06
C GLN A 56 -8.55 -11.54 12.09
N LEU A 57 -8.02 -10.33 11.88
CA LEU A 57 -6.89 -10.10 10.98
C LEU A 57 -5.64 -10.86 11.44
N THR A 58 -5.34 -10.84 12.73
CA THR A 58 -4.16 -11.52 13.28
C THR A 58 -4.26 -13.04 13.13
N ALA A 59 -5.47 -13.60 13.15
CA ALA A 59 -5.70 -15.03 13.01
C ALA A 59 -5.45 -15.55 11.58
N VAL A 60 -5.56 -14.70 10.55
CA VAL A 60 -5.50 -15.13 9.14
C VAL A 60 -4.42 -14.44 8.30
N GLN A 61 -3.87 -13.32 8.73
CA GLN A 61 -2.89 -12.59 7.93
C GLN A 61 -1.56 -13.34 7.82
N ALA A 62 -1.01 -13.39 6.60
CA ALA A 62 0.34 -13.87 6.37
C ALA A 62 1.37 -12.75 6.63
N GLY A 63 2.57 -13.13 7.08
CA GLY A 63 3.71 -12.23 7.16
C GLY A 63 4.31 -11.91 5.79
N LEU A 64 5.14 -10.87 5.74
CA LEU A 64 5.99 -10.54 4.60
C LEU A 64 7.16 -11.54 4.47
N GLY A 65 7.78 -11.61 3.29
CA GLY A 65 9.00 -12.36 3.04
C GLY A 65 8.80 -13.86 2.82
N ARG A 66 7.56 -14.31 2.58
CA ARG A 66 7.27 -15.72 2.26
C ARG A 66 7.99 -16.14 0.99
N MET A 67 8.54 -17.36 0.97
CA MET A 67 9.35 -17.81 -0.17
C MET A 67 8.55 -17.89 -1.46
N GLU A 68 7.29 -18.29 -1.38
CA GLU A 68 6.37 -18.37 -2.53
C GLU A 68 5.91 -17.00 -3.03
N ALA A 69 6.02 -15.95 -2.21
CA ALA A 69 5.58 -14.59 -2.53
C ALA A 69 6.63 -13.83 -3.35
N THR A 70 6.76 -14.21 -4.63
CA THR A 70 7.73 -13.63 -5.57
C THR A 70 7.18 -12.45 -6.37
N SER A 71 5.88 -12.14 -6.23
CA SER A 71 5.25 -10.93 -6.80
C SER A 71 4.88 -9.97 -5.69
N ALA A 72 5.03 -8.67 -5.96
CA ALA A 72 4.65 -7.63 -5.02
C ALA A 72 4.11 -6.38 -5.71
N ALA A 73 3.36 -5.58 -4.96
CA ALA A 73 2.82 -4.30 -5.38
C ALA A 73 3.13 -3.22 -4.34
N LEU A 74 3.62 -2.08 -4.81
CA LEU A 74 3.69 -0.84 -4.05
C LEU A 74 2.63 0.11 -4.62
N ILE A 75 1.68 0.53 -3.78
CA ILE A 75 0.65 1.48 -4.14
C ILE A 75 0.74 2.69 -3.18
N PRO A 76 1.47 3.75 -3.55
CA PRO A 76 1.49 5.00 -2.82
C PRO A 76 0.18 5.76 -3.03
N ILE A 77 -0.43 6.24 -1.94
CA ILE A 77 -1.75 6.86 -1.94
C ILE A 77 -1.69 8.20 -1.22
N ARG A 78 -2.26 9.25 -1.82
CA ARG A 78 -2.55 10.54 -1.18
C ARG A 78 -4.05 10.78 -1.18
N LYS A 79 -4.58 11.13 -0.02
CA LYS A 79 -5.97 11.53 0.16
C LYS A 79 -6.11 13.05 0.16
N SER A 80 -7.27 13.52 -0.26
CA SER A 80 -7.59 14.94 -0.39
C SER A 80 -7.66 15.63 0.96
N GLN A 81 -7.50 16.95 0.94
CA GLN A 81 -7.62 17.77 2.15
C GLN A 81 -8.98 17.59 2.84
N ALA A 82 -10.05 17.41 2.08
CA ALA A 82 -11.39 17.13 2.61
C ALA A 82 -11.44 15.88 3.48
N TRP A 83 -10.68 14.82 3.15
CA TRP A 83 -10.57 13.64 4.00
C TRP A 83 -9.93 13.96 5.36
N TRP A 84 -8.91 14.83 5.35
CA TRP A 84 -8.15 15.18 6.55
C TRP A 84 -8.85 16.20 7.44
N GLU A 85 -9.84 16.92 6.91
CA GLU A 85 -10.74 17.79 7.67
C GLU A 85 -11.84 17.01 8.42
N LEU A 86 -12.14 15.79 7.97
CA LEU A 86 -13.07 14.90 8.66
C LEU A 86 -12.54 14.50 10.05
N THR A 87 -13.47 14.44 10.99
CA THR A 87 -13.23 13.90 12.32
C THR A 87 -12.81 12.42 12.24
N GLN A 88 -12.23 11.92 13.33
CA GLN A 88 -11.83 10.51 13.41
C GLN A 88 -13.02 9.56 13.26
N GLU A 89 -14.19 9.94 13.79
CA GLU A 89 -15.43 9.16 13.69
C GLU A 89 -15.94 9.10 12.25
N GLU A 90 -16.05 10.25 11.58
CA GLU A 90 -16.49 10.31 10.17
C GLU A 90 -15.58 9.49 9.26
N ARG A 91 -14.26 9.57 9.46
CA ARG A 91 -13.30 8.73 8.72
C ARG A 91 -13.51 7.24 9.00
N ARG A 92 -13.77 6.85 10.25
CA ARG A 92 -14.02 5.45 10.62
C ARG A 92 -15.32 4.92 10.03
N GLN A 93 -16.37 5.74 9.97
CA GLN A 93 -17.64 5.38 9.32
C GLN A 93 -17.45 5.14 7.82
N ILE A 94 -16.75 6.03 7.12
CA ILE A 94 -16.48 5.85 5.68
C ILE A 94 -15.59 4.62 5.45
N PHE A 95 -14.54 4.44 6.25
CA PHE A 95 -13.55 3.37 6.10
C PHE A 95 -14.16 1.96 6.23
N GLU A 96 -14.97 1.69 7.26
CA GLU A 96 -15.51 0.33 7.45
C GLU A 96 -17.02 0.23 7.26
N ASP A 97 -17.79 1.18 7.79
CA ASP A 97 -19.25 1.01 7.84
C ASP A 97 -19.86 1.16 6.44
N LYS A 98 -19.25 2.00 5.60
CA LYS A 98 -19.66 2.21 4.21
C LYS A 98 -18.79 1.45 3.21
N SER A 99 -17.47 1.45 3.40
CA SER A 99 -16.53 0.87 2.44
C SER A 99 -16.14 -0.58 2.75
N HIS A 100 -16.45 -1.06 3.96
CA HIS A 100 -16.12 -2.41 4.42
C HIS A 100 -14.66 -2.80 4.13
N HIS A 101 -13.73 -1.86 4.37
CA HIS A 101 -12.33 -2.02 3.97
C HIS A 101 -11.70 -3.27 4.60
N ILE A 102 -11.94 -3.53 5.89
CA ILE A 102 -11.44 -4.72 6.59
C ILE A 102 -12.26 -5.94 6.20
N ALA A 103 -13.59 -5.89 6.38
CA ALA A 103 -14.46 -7.04 6.20
C ALA A 103 -14.41 -7.61 4.77
N SER A 104 -14.44 -6.75 3.75
CA SER A 104 -14.35 -7.16 2.35
C SER A 104 -12.97 -7.69 1.98
N SER A 105 -11.91 -7.20 2.64
CA SER A 105 -10.53 -7.59 2.36
C SER A 105 -10.11 -8.90 3.04
N LEU A 106 -10.84 -9.36 4.07
CA LEU A 106 -10.50 -10.60 4.81
C LEU A 106 -10.44 -11.83 3.89
N ARG A 107 -11.28 -11.90 2.86
CA ARG A 107 -11.32 -13.05 1.92
C ARG A 107 -10.06 -13.21 1.06
N PHE A 108 -9.22 -12.18 0.99
CA PHE A 108 -7.96 -12.20 0.23
C PHE A 108 -6.79 -12.68 1.10
N LEU A 109 -7.00 -12.91 2.41
CA LEU A 109 -6.02 -13.46 3.33
C LEU A 109 -6.20 -14.98 3.43
N PRO A 110 -5.12 -15.78 3.57
CA PRO A 110 -3.70 -15.41 3.72
C PRO A 110 -2.96 -15.20 2.39
N ALA A 111 -3.65 -15.27 1.24
CA ALA A 111 -3.00 -15.24 -0.07
C ALA A 111 -2.18 -13.97 -0.28
N ILE A 112 -2.74 -12.80 0.10
CA ILE A 112 -2.11 -11.50 -0.02
C ILE A 112 -1.56 -11.06 1.36
N ALA A 113 -0.24 -10.98 1.50
CA ALA A 113 0.38 -10.34 2.65
C ALA A 113 0.40 -8.83 2.44
N ARG A 114 0.26 -8.03 3.50
CA ARG A 114 0.22 -6.57 3.39
C ARG A 114 0.97 -5.88 4.53
N GLN A 115 1.50 -4.70 4.22
CA GLN A 115 2.06 -3.77 5.19
C GLN A 115 1.68 -2.33 4.81
N LEU A 116 1.28 -1.56 5.82
CA LEU A 116 0.93 -0.15 5.67
C LEU A 116 2.02 0.70 6.33
N TYR A 117 2.46 1.73 5.61
CA TYR A 117 3.36 2.76 6.12
C TYR A 117 2.69 4.13 5.99
N HIS A 118 2.82 4.94 7.03
CA HIS A 118 2.35 6.32 7.06
C HIS A 118 3.50 7.26 6.72
N CYS A 119 3.24 8.23 5.84
CA CYS A 119 4.27 9.17 5.39
C CYS A 119 3.81 10.64 5.32
N ARG A 120 2.51 10.91 5.50
CA ARG A 120 1.97 12.28 5.57
C ARG A 120 2.75 13.18 6.54
N ASP A 121 2.93 12.71 7.78
CA ASP A 121 3.57 13.46 8.85
C ASP A 121 5.09 13.66 8.63
N LEU A 122 5.67 12.97 7.63
CA LEU A 122 7.07 13.11 7.22
C LEU A 122 7.27 14.17 6.12
N GLY A 123 6.19 14.80 5.64
CA GLY A 123 6.24 15.78 4.54
C GLY A 123 6.44 15.15 3.15
N GLU A 124 6.16 13.85 3.03
CA GLU A 124 6.28 13.10 1.78
C GLU A 124 5.14 13.46 0.80
N PRO A 125 5.32 13.22 -0.52
CA PRO A 125 4.33 13.58 -1.53
C PRO A 125 3.08 12.67 -1.55
N PHE A 126 3.02 11.67 -0.67
CA PHE A 126 1.91 10.74 -0.46
C PHE A 126 1.58 10.68 1.04
N ASP A 127 0.39 10.18 1.39
CA ASP A 127 0.00 10.01 2.78
C ASP A 127 0.33 8.61 3.31
N PHE A 128 0.21 7.61 2.43
CA PHE A 128 0.41 6.20 2.72
C PHE A 128 1.27 5.53 1.66
N LEU A 129 2.11 4.60 2.08
CA LEU A 129 2.73 3.60 1.21
C LEU A 129 2.14 2.24 1.56
N THR A 130 1.39 1.65 0.64
CA THR A 130 0.82 0.32 0.84
C THR A 130 1.64 -0.72 0.08
N TRP A 131 2.13 -1.72 0.81
CA TRP A 131 2.97 -2.79 0.28
C TRP A 131 2.22 -4.11 0.36
N PHE A 132 2.24 -4.87 -0.73
CA PHE A 132 1.60 -6.17 -0.83
C PHE A 132 2.53 -7.21 -1.42
N GLU A 133 2.49 -8.44 -0.90
CA GLU A 133 3.26 -9.57 -1.40
C GLU A 133 2.36 -10.79 -1.60
N PHE A 134 2.52 -11.46 -2.73
CA PHE A 134 1.70 -12.61 -3.10
C PHE A 134 2.45 -13.56 -4.06
N ALA A 135 2.02 -14.83 -4.08
CA ALA A 135 2.53 -15.76 -5.08
C ALA A 135 1.95 -15.40 -6.46
N PRO A 136 2.68 -15.66 -7.57
CA PRO A 136 2.20 -15.35 -8.92
C PRO A 136 0.82 -15.94 -9.24
N ALA A 137 0.49 -17.11 -8.67
CA ALA A 137 -0.82 -17.76 -8.80
C ALA A 137 -2.00 -16.93 -8.24
N HIS A 138 -1.73 -15.96 -7.36
CA HIS A 138 -2.73 -15.08 -6.74
C HIS A 138 -2.76 -13.69 -7.39
N ALA A 139 -2.11 -13.49 -8.54
CA ALA A 139 -2.09 -12.18 -9.21
C ALA A 139 -3.50 -11.68 -9.58
N SER A 140 -4.36 -12.54 -10.13
CA SER A 140 -5.75 -12.16 -10.44
C SER A 140 -6.54 -11.80 -9.18
N LEU A 141 -6.36 -12.59 -8.11
CA LEU A 141 -6.97 -12.34 -6.81
C LEU A 141 -6.53 -10.99 -6.22
N PHE A 142 -5.29 -10.58 -6.46
CA PHE A 142 -4.79 -9.27 -6.07
C PHE A 142 -5.43 -8.14 -6.88
N GLU A 143 -5.57 -8.29 -8.21
CA GLU A 143 -6.25 -7.29 -9.03
C GLU A 143 -7.74 -7.13 -8.64
N GLU A 144 -8.42 -8.22 -8.26
CA GLU A 144 -9.78 -8.17 -7.71
C GLU A 144 -9.85 -7.37 -6.40
N LEU A 145 -8.88 -7.53 -5.49
CA LEU A 145 -8.78 -6.74 -4.26
C LEU A 145 -8.66 -5.25 -4.57
N VAL A 146 -7.73 -4.89 -5.46
CA VAL A 146 -7.48 -3.50 -5.80
C VAL A 146 -8.68 -2.86 -6.51
N ALA A 147 -9.29 -3.57 -7.47
CA ALA A 147 -10.49 -3.10 -8.16
C ALA A 147 -11.64 -2.86 -7.18
N MET A 148 -11.90 -3.82 -6.28
CA MET A 148 -12.94 -3.70 -5.26
C MET A 148 -12.70 -2.48 -4.36
N LEU A 149 -11.46 -2.25 -3.90
CA LEU A 149 -11.14 -1.10 -3.05
C LEU A 149 -11.33 0.24 -3.80
N ARG A 150 -10.95 0.29 -5.08
CA ARG A 150 -11.11 1.48 -5.94
C ARG A 150 -12.55 1.89 -6.20
N GLU A 151 -13.51 0.98 -6.00
CA GLU A 151 -14.95 1.25 -6.16
C GLU A 151 -15.62 1.76 -4.88
N THR A 152 -14.91 1.82 -3.76
CA THR A 152 -15.49 2.22 -2.47
C THR A 152 -15.62 3.73 -2.29
N GLU A 153 -16.49 4.18 -1.38
CA GLU A 153 -16.62 5.60 -1.01
C GLU A 153 -15.30 6.15 -0.44
N GLU A 154 -14.52 5.32 0.27
CA GLU A 154 -13.19 5.73 0.73
C GLU A 154 -12.29 6.20 -0.43
N TRP A 155 -12.40 5.56 -1.60
CA TRP A 155 -11.57 5.86 -2.75
C TRP A 155 -11.95 7.17 -3.46
N SER A 156 -13.15 7.72 -3.22
CA SER A 156 -13.51 9.05 -3.75
C SER A 156 -12.67 10.18 -3.15
N TYR A 157 -11.98 9.91 -2.04
CA TYR A 157 -11.07 10.84 -1.39
C TYR A 157 -9.62 10.69 -1.85
N VAL A 158 -9.30 9.73 -2.72
CA VAL A 158 -7.94 9.53 -3.24
C VAL A 158 -7.68 10.51 -4.39
N GLU A 159 -6.68 11.37 -4.23
CA GLU A 159 -6.32 12.38 -5.24
C GLU A 159 -5.01 12.09 -5.97
N ARG A 160 -4.18 11.18 -5.42
CA ARG A 160 -2.98 10.68 -6.08
C ARG A 160 -2.78 9.21 -5.75
N GLU A 161 -2.66 8.40 -6.79
CA GLU A 161 -2.37 6.97 -6.67
C GLU A 161 -1.50 6.53 -7.85
N VAL A 162 -0.43 5.80 -7.53
CA VAL A 162 0.43 5.16 -8.52
C VAL A 162 0.48 3.67 -8.22
N ASP A 163 0.32 2.86 -9.26
CA ASP A 163 0.37 1.41 -9.15
C ASP A 163 1.72 0.90 -9.66
N VAL A 164 2.58 0.42 -8.74
CA VAL A 164 3.90 -0.13 -9.04
C VAL A 164 3.88 -1.65 -8.84
N ARG A 165 4.08 -2.41 -9.92
CA ARG A 165 4.15 -3.88 -9.88
C ARG A 165 5.61 -4.34 -9.98
N VAL A 166 6.02 -5.23 -9.09
CA VAL A 166 7.39 -5.77 -9.06
C VAL A 166 7.40 -7.28 -8.90
N VAL A 167 8.47 -7.89 -9.39
CA VAL A 167 8.83 -9.28 -9.08
C VAL A 167 10.14 -9.29 -8.33
N LYS A 168 10.25 -10.21 -7.38
CA LYS A 168 11.49 -10.46 -6.65
C LYS A 168 12.56 -10.91 -7.65
N GLU A 169 13.73 -10.29 -7.58
CA GLU A 169 14.87 -10.72 -8.39
C GLU A 169 15.29 -12.12 -7.96
N VAL A 170 15.26 -13.06 -8.91
CA VAL A 170 15.81 -14.40 -8.72
C VAL A 170 17.25 -14.33 -9.20
N LEU A 171 18.19 -14.25 -8.25
CA LEU A 171 19.59 -14.45 -8.56
C LEU A 171 19.73 -15.89 -9.08
N SER A 172 19.97 -16.03 -10.38
CA SER A 172 20.33 -17.33 -10.95
C SER A 172 21.72 -17.67 -10.41
N ALA A 173 21.81 -18.73 -9.61
CA ALA A 173 23.08 -19.28 -9.13
C ALA A 173 23.85 -19.96 -10.27
#